data_AF-A0AAN8XWE8-F1
#
_entry.id   AF-A0AAN8XWE8-F1
#
_cell.length_a   1.000
_cell.length_b   1.000
_cell.length_c   1.000
_cell.angle_alpha   90.00
_cell.angle_beta   90.00
_cell.angle_gamma   90.00
#
_symmetry.space_group_name_H-M   'P 1'
#
loop_
_entity.id
_entity.type
_entity.pdbx_description
1 polymer ?
#
loop_
_entity_poly.entity_id
_entity_poly.type
_entity_poly.pdbx_seq_one_letter_code
_entity_poly.pdbx_strand_id
1 'polypeptide(L)'
;MDKALDALRNTGISLSKAAHMYGIPATTLWQRAHRAGIETPKKEGPNKTWSEHDLAGALEELRSGRMSANRASKEFGIPNSTLYKIARKEGIKLSSPFSAIQPSWNADDLTKALEAIKGGMSVQKAAQEFGIPTGTLYGRCRREGIELSKYQGVPWSEEDMKDALEAVRLGEMSINQAAIHFNLPYSSLYGRFKRGKYEDGLPHQDFLHQEMTVEHYPAEPQSQGQSLAGGQGQQQTPPPNQAQQQQLTPGPPSEQY
;
A
#
# COMPACT_ATOMS: atom_id res chain seq x y z
N MET A 1 -2.24 23.20 24.24
CA MET A 1 -1.51 23.79 23.10
C MET A 1 -0.83 25.10 23.49
N ASP A 2 -1.57 26.07 24.02
CA ASP A 2 -1.05 27.42 24.28
C ASP A 2 0.05 27.46 25.35
N LYS A 3 -0.07 26.65 26.41
CA LYS A 3 0.98 26.45 27.42
C LYS A 3 2.32 26.01 26.82
N ALA A 4 2.28 25.21 25.76
CA ALA A 4 3.49 24.74 25.08
C ALA A 4 4.11 25.84 24.20
N LEU A 5 3.29 26.70 23.58
CA LEU A 5 3.77 27.84 22.79
C LEU A 5 4.35 28.93 23.70
N ASP A 6 3.70 29.20 24.84
CA ASP A 6 4.19 30.15 25.84
C ASP A 6 5.53 29.69 26.42
N ALA A 7 5.68 28.39 26.69
CA ALA A 7 6.95 27.83 27.13
C ALA A 7 8.07 27.99 26.08
N LEU A 8 7.77 27.85 24.78
CA LEU A 8 8.74 28.11 23.72
C LEU A 8 9.14 29.60 23.64
N ARG A 9 8.19 30.51 23.92
CA ARG A 9 8.41 31.96 23.83
C ARG A 9 9.14 32.53 25.04
N ASN A 10 8.77 32.08 26.24
CA ASN A 10 9.19 32.72 27.51
C ASN A 10 10.24 31.91 28.27
N THR A 11 10.16 30.57 28.24
CA THR A 11 11.09 29.72 29.01
C THR A 11 12.30 29.23 28.22
N GLY A 12 12.39 29.50 26.91
CA GLY A 12 13.54 29.15 26.08
C GLY A 12 13.84 27.65 26.01
N ILE A 13 12.85 26.78 26.28
CA ILE A 13 13.02 25.33 26.19
C ILE A 13 13.02 24.87 24.74
N SER A 14 13.75 23.80 24.43
CA SER A 14 13.78 23.27 23.06
C SER A 14 12.43 22.70 22.64
N LEU A 15 12.13 22.77 21.34
CA LEU A 15 10.88 22.26 20.79
C LEU A 15 10.61 20.80 21.13
N SER A 16 11.65 19.95 21.07
CA SER A 16 11.54 18.54 21.44
C SER A 16 11.22 18.35 22.93
N LYS A 17 11.80 19.18 23.81
CA LYS A 17 11.54 19.12 25.25
C LYS A 17 10.13 19.61 25.58
N ALA A 18 9.67 20.69 24.94
CA ALA A 18 8.30 21.18 25.06
C ALA A 18 7.28 20.16 24.55
N ALA A 19 7.53 19.55 23.39
CA ALA A 19 6.68 18.51 22.81
C ALA A 19 6.47 17.34 23.78
N HIS A 20 7.55 16.85 24.38
CA HIS A 20 7.49 15.76 25.36
C HIS A 20 6.78 16.19 26.66
N MET A 21 7.13 17.36 27.21
CA MET A 21 6.58 17.88 28.46
C MET A 21 5.06 18.12 28.40
N TYR A 22 4.57 18.59 27.26
CA TYR A 22 3.15 18.92 27.08
C TYR A 22 2.37 17.83 26.34
N GLY A 23 2.98 16.67 26.03
CA GLY A 23 2.32 15.54 25.38
C GLY A 23 1.83 15.85 23.95
N ILE A 24 2.50 16.74 23.23
CA ILE A 24 2.13 17.16 21.88
C ILE A 24 3.17 16.61 20.90
N PRO A 25 2.78 15.99 19.77
CA PRO A 25 3.72 15.57 18.74
C PRO A 25 4.60 16.74 18.29
N ALA A 26 5.92 16.55 18.23
CA ALA A 26 6.88 17.61 17.92
C ALA A 26 6.57 18.32 16.59
N THR A 27 6.13 17.58 15.58
CA THR A 27 5.72 18.13 14.28
C THR A 27 4.51 19.06 14.39
N THR A 28 3.54 18.71 15.24
CA THR A 28 2.34 19.51 15.49
C THR A 28 2.69 20.79 16.26
N LEU A 29 3.54 20.69 17.28
CA LEU A 29 4.02 21.84 18.03
C LEU A 29 4.81 22.80 17.14
N TRP A 30 5.67 22.28 16.26
CA TRP A 30 6.45 23.05 15.31
C TRP A 30 5.58 23.83 14.32
N GLN A 31 4.59 23.17 13.69
CA GLN A 31 3.67 23.84 12.77
C GLN A 31 2.92 25.00 13.45
N ARG A 32 2.49 24.81 14.70
CA ARG A 32 1.76 25.83 15.46
C ARG A 32 2.69 26.97 15.93
N ALA A 33 3.90 26.65 16.38
CA ALA A 33 4.90 27.64 16.74
C ALA A 33 5.29 28.53 15.54
N HIS A 34 5.49 27.92 14.37
CA HIS A 34 5.77 28.63 13.12
C HIS A 34 4.62 29.55 12.71
N ARG A 35 3.36 29.10 12.84
CA ARG A 35 2.18 29.97 12.60
C ARG A 35 2.06 31.10 13.62
N ALA A 36 2.53 30.90 14.84
CA ALA A 36 2.54 31.89 15.91
C ALA A 36 3.76 32.84 15.83
N GLY A 37 4.60 32.73 14.79
CA GLY A 37 5.80 33.57 14.62
C GLY A 37 6.91 33.28 15.63
N ILE A 38 6.88 32.12 16.30
CA ILE A 38 7.91 31.71 17.24
C ILE A 38 9.01 31.02 16.44
N GLU A 39 10.16 31.68 16.33
CA GLU A 39 11.36 31.07 15.75
C GLU A 39 11.83 29.93 16.64
N THR A 40 11.51 28.70 16.26
CA THR A 40 12.08 27.51 16.89
C THR A 40 13.46 27.31 16.26
N PRO A 41 14.56 27.46 17.01
CA PRO A 41 15.87 27.17 16.46
C PRO A 41 15.85 25.73 15.96
N LYS A 42 16.22 25.52 14.69
CA LYS A 42 16.51 24.17 14.22
C LYS A 42 17.52 23.59 15.20
N LYS A 43 17.33 22.34 15.58
CA LYS A 43 18.33 21.62 16.37
C LYS A 43 19.61 21.65 15.53
N GLU A 44 20.48 22.62 15.82
CA GLU A 44 21.91 22.59 15.56
C GLU A 44 22.42 21.42 16.41
N GLY A 45 22.05 20.20 16.02
CA GLY A 45 22.88 19.06 16.36
C GLY A 45 24.28 19.40 15.87
N PRO A 46 25.33 18.85 16.51
CA PRO A 46 26.69 19.10 16.06
C PRO A 46 26.68 18.95 14.54
N ASN A 47 26.94 20.04 13.82
CA ASN A 47 27.10 19.98 12.39
C ASN A 47 28.21 18.96 12.22
N LYS A 48 27.84 17.71 11.91
CA LYS A 48 28.78 16.61 11.81
C LYS A 48 29.51 16.88 10.51
N THR A 49 30.44 17.80 10.59
CA THR A 49 31.38 18.15 9.56
C THR A 49 32.26 16.93 9.43
N TRP A 50 32.03 16.16 8.38
CA TRP A 50 32.95 15.11 7.96
C TRP A 50 34.29 15.76 7.62
N SER A 51 35.39 15.07 7.92
CA SER A 51 36.70 15.59 7.55
C SER A 51 36.89 15.52 6.04
N GLU A 52 37.81 16.32 5.51
CA GLU A 52 38.21 16.24 4.10
C GLU A 52 38.77 14.85 3.76
N HIS A 53 39.46 14.22 4.72
CA HIS A 53 39.97 12.85 4.60
C HIS A 53 38.83 11.82 4.46
N ASP A 54 37.77 11.93 5.26
CA ASP A 54 36.61 11.03 5.16
C ASP A 54 35.90 11.18 3.82
N LEU A 55 35.82 12.42 3.30
CA LEU A 55 35.25 12.69 2.00
C LEU A 55 36.10 12.09 0.87
N ALA A 56 37.42 12.28 0.92
CA ALA A 56 38.34 11.73 -0.07
C ALA A 56 38.25 10.18 -0.10
N GLY A 57 38.29 9.54 1.08
CA GLY A 57 38.15 8.09 1.21
C GLY A 57 36.80 7.59 0.69
N ALA A 58 35.70 8.28 1.01
CA ALA A 58 34.37 7.94 0.50
C ALA A 58 34.28 8.05 -1.03
N LEU A 59 34.90 9.07 -1.63
CA LEU A 59 34.90 9.25 -3.08
C LEU A 59 35.78 8.23 -3.80
N GLU A 60 36.90 7.81 -3.21
CA GLU A 60 37.76 6.75 -3.76
C GLU A 60 37.05 5.39 -3.77
N GLU A 61 36.37 5.02 -2.68
CA GLU A 61 35.57 3.79 -2.61
C GLU A 61 34.40 3.80 -3.60
N LEU A 62 33.84 4.97 -3.87
CA LEU A 62 32.81 5.15 -4.91
C LEU A 62 33.39 5.06 -6.32
N ARG A 63 34.58 5.61 -6.59
CA ARG A 63 35.27 5.54 -7.89
C ARG A 63 35.68 4.11 -8.23
N SER A 64 36.21 3.39 -7.24
CA SER A 64 36.61 1.99 -7.38
C SER A 64 35.41 1.03 -7.50
N GLY A 65 34.20 1.49 -7.17
CA GLY A 65 32.98 0.68 -7.25
C GLY A 65 32.91 -0.44 -6.21
N ARG A 66 33.86 -0.50 -5.26
CA ARG A 66 33.90 -1.50 -4.17
C ARG A 66 32.75 -1.34 -3.20
N MET A 67 32.23 -0.11 -3.06
CA MET A 67 31.19 0.24 -2.12
C MET A 67 30.10 1.12 -2.73
N SER A 68 28.85 0.88 -2.32
CA SER A 68 27.72 1.74 -2.70
C SER A 68 27.70 3.04 -1.89
N ALA A 69 27.10 4.10 -2.45
CA ALA A 69 26.94 5.39 -1.77
C ALA A 69 26.29 5.27 -0.38
N ASN A 70 25.32 4.36 -0.22
CA ASN A 70 24.65 4.13 1.05
C ASN A 70 25.57 3.52 2.11
N ARG A 71 26.46 2.61 1.70
CA ARG A 71 27.41 1.97 2.61
C ARG A 71 28.56 2.94 2.94
N ALA A 72 29.06 3.68 1.95
CA ALA A 72 30.05 4.74 2.13
C ALA A 72 29.56 5.85 3.07
N SER A 73 28.29 6.28 2.93
CA SER A 73 27.66 7.26 3.80
C SER A 73 27.68 6.86 5.27
N LYS A 74 27.47 5.56 5.57
CA LYS A 74 27.49 5.05 6.94
C LYS A 74 28.91 4.93 7.49
N GLU A 75 29.82 4.39 6.68
CA GLU A 75 31.22 4.16 7.05
C GLU A 75 31.95 5.47 7.36
N PHE A 76 31.85 6.45 6.46
CA PHE A 76 32.54 7.74 6.56
C PHE A 76 31.72 8.80 7.30
N GLY A 77 30.51 8.47 7.76
CA GLY A 77 29.65 9.38 8.52
C GLY A 77 29.15 10.60 7.74
N ILE A 78 29.23 10.57 6.41
CA ILE A 78 28.80 11.63 5.50
C ILE A 78 27.32 11.40 5.14
N PRO A 79 26.43 12.40 5.27
CA PRO A 79 25.05 12.27 4.84
C PRO A 79 24.94 11.84 3.38
N ASN A 80 24.09 10.85 3.12
CA ASN A 80 23.97 10.22 1.81
C ASN A 80 23.62 11.25 0.71
N SER A 81 22.69 12.17 1.00
CA SER A 81 22.33 13.25 0.08
C SER A 81 23.50 14.18 -0.27
N THR A 82 24.43 14.40 0.67
CA THR A 82 25.65 15.17 0.43
C THR A 82 26.60 14.39 -0.45
N LEU A 83 26.84 13.12 -0.14
CA LEU A 83 27.74 12.26 -0.89
C LEU A 83 27.27 12.08 -2.34
N TYR A 84 25.97 11.92 -2.57
CA TYR A 84 25.36 11.90 -3.92
C TYR A 84 25.65 13.19 -4.70
N LYS A 85 25.52 14.37 -4.07
CA LYS A 85 25.77 15.66 -4.74
C LYS A 85 27.23 15.82 -5.11
N ILE A 86 28.14 15.49 -4.20
CA ILE A 86 29.58 15.64 -4.43
C ILE A 86 30.05 14.62 -5.47
N ALA A 87 29.66 13.35 -5.35
CA ALA A 87 30.02 12.33 -6.32
C ALA A 87 29.54 12.65 -7.76
N ARG A 88 28.34 13.25 -7.91
CA ARG A 88 27.86 13.75 -9.22
C ARG A 88 28.70 14.90 -9.75
N LYS A 89 29.12 15.85 -8.90
CA LYS A 89 30.02 16.95 -9.29
C LYS A 89 31.39 16.42 -9.72
N GLU A 90 31.88 15.41 -9.03
CA GLU A 90 33.13 14.70 -9.33
C GLU A 90 33.04 13.76 -10.54
N GLY A 91 31.87 13.67 -11.20
CA GLY A 91 31.66 12.82 -12.37
C GLY A 91 31.67 11.31 -12.07
N ILE A 92 31.56 10.92 -10.80
CA ILE A 92 31.58 9.51 -10.39
C ILE A 92 30.23 8.89 -10.76
N LYS A 93 30.27 7.87 -11.62
CA LYS A 93 29.10 7.04 -11.93
C LYS A 93 28.78 6.18 -10.71
N LEU A 94 27.91 6.70 -9.86
CA LEU A 94 27.40 5.94 -8.72
C LEU A 94 26.72 4.67 -9.24
N SER A 95 26.96 3.55 -8.55
CA SER A 95 26.27 2.30 -8.87
C SER A 95 24.77 2.57 -8.88
N SER A 96 24.13 1.97 -9.88
CA SER A 96 22.70 2.07 -10.11
C SER A 96 21.98 1.93 -8.77
N PRO A 97 21.04 2.83 -8.40
CA PRO A 97 20.30 2.70 -7.16
C PRO A 97 19.79 1.26 -7.02
N PHE A 98 19.66 0.76 -5.78
CA PHE A 98 19.01 -0.53 -5.52
C PHE A 98 17.61 -0.64 -6.18
N SER A 99 17.00 0.50 -6.55
CA SER A 99 15.72 0.60 -7.28
C SER A 99 15.81 0.58 -8.81
N ALA A 100 17.01 0.56 -9.38
CA ALA A 100 17.23 0.51 -10.83
C ALA A 100 17.71 -0.87 -11.27
N ILE A 101 17.12 -1.91 -10.63
CA ILE A 101 16.84 -3.16 -11.32
C ILE A 101 16.16 -2.74 -12.62
N GLN A 102 16.83 -3.00 -13.73
CA GLN A 102 16.26 -2.69 -15.04
C GLN A 102 14.88 -3.35 -15.08
N PRO A 103 13.82 -2.62 -15.42
CA PRO A 103 12.51 -3.23 -15.48
C PRO A 103 12.59 -4.46 -16.38
N SER A 104 11.97 -5.57 -15.97
CA SER A 104 11.95 -6.80 -16.77
C SER A 104 11.22 -6.62 -18.11
N TRP A 105 10.58 -5.47 -18.30
CA TRP A 105 9.78 -5.09 -19.45
C TRP A 105 10.46 -3.97 -20.24
N ASN A 106 10.39 -4.07 -21.56
CA ASN A 106 10.95 -3.07 -22.46
C ASN A 106 10.01 -1.88 -22.66
N ALA A 107 10.56 -0.75 -23.11
CA ALA A 107 9.78 0.46 -23.39
C ALA A 107 8.78 0.27 -24.53
N ASP A 108 9.12 -0.54 -25.53
CA ASP A 108 8.24 -0.85 -26.66
C ASP A 108 7.02 -1.66 -26.22
N ASP A 109 7.23 -2.66 -25.37
CA ASP A 109 6.16 -3.50 -24.82
C ASP A 109 5.24 -2.68 -23.91
N LEU A 110 5.79 -1.70 -23.18
CA LEU A 110 4.98 -0.75 -22.41
C LEU A 110 4.06 0.06 -23.32
N THR A 111 4.57 0.55 -24.45
CA THR A 111 3.79 1.36 -25.39
C THR A 111 2.65 0.53 -25.99
N LYS A 112 2.96 -0.70 -26.45
CA LYS A 112 1.96 -1.64 -26.97
C LYS A 112 0.90 -2.00 -25.93
N ALA A 113 1.32 -2.23 -24.68
CA ALA A 113 0.39 -2.51 -23.58
C ALA A 113 -0.57 -1.34 -23.34
N LEU A 114 -0.08 -0.10 -23.39
CA LEU A 114 -0.91 1.09 -23.22
C LEU A 114 -1.88 1.29 -24.39
N GLU A 115 -1.46 1.05 -25.63
CA GLU A 115 -2.33 1.08 -26.81
C GLU A 115 -3.42 0.00 -26.74
N ALA A 116 -3.07 -1.23 -26.34
CA ALA A 116 -4.04 -2.29 -26.15
C ALA A 116 -5.08 -1.93 -25.07
N ILE A 117 -4.64 -1.31 -23.97
CA ILE A 117 -5.54 -0.83 -22.90
C ILE A 117 -6.45 0.30 -23.41
N LYS A 118 -5.91 1.25 -24.19
CA LYS A 118 -6.73 2.28 -24.87
C LYS A 118 -7.77 1.66 -25.81
N GLY A 119 -7.43 0.55 -26.47
CA GLY A 119 -8.32 -0.25 -27.30
C GLY A 119 -9.34 -1.10 -26.53
N GLY A 120 -9.42 -0.98 -25.20
CA GLY A 120 -10.40 -1.67 -24.36
C GLY A 120 -9.89 -2.98 -23.72
N MET A 121 -8.61 -3.33 -23.87
CA MET A 121 -8.03 -4.46 -23.16
C MET A 121 -7.94 -4.17 -21.65
N SER A 122 -8.23 -5.17 -20.81
CA SER A 122 -8.06 -5.02 -19.37
C SER A 122 -6.57 -4.91 -19.00
N VAL A 123 -6.26 -4.12 -17.98
CA VAL A 123 -4.88 -3.93 -17.46
C VAL A 123 -4.25 -5.27 -17.07
N GLN A 124 -5.05 -6.19 -16.56
CA GLN A 124 -4.59 -7.50 -16.10
C GLN A 124 -4.23 -8.42 -17.26
N LYS A 125 -5.02 -8.39 -18.35
CA LYS A 125 -4.69 -9.11 -19.58
C LYS A 125 -3.45 -8.52 -20.26
N ALA A 126 -3.36 -7.19 -20.33
CA ALA A 126 -2.17 -6.52 -20.88
C ALA A 126 -0.90 -6.80 -20.05
N ALA A 127 -1.01 -6.87 -18.72
CA ALA A 127 0.11 -7.23 -17.85
C ALA A 127 0.67 -8.62 -18.15
N GLN A 128 -0.23 -9.59 -18.39
CA GLN A 128 0.14 -10.96 -18.74
C GLN A 128 0.74 -11.05 -20.15
N GLU A 129 0.12 -10.38 -21.13
CA GLU A 129 0.54 -10.42 -22.55
C GLU A 129 1.91 -9.78 -22.76
N PHE A 130 2.15 -8.63 -22.14
CA PHE A 130 3.35 -7.82 -22.35
C PHE A 130 4.42 -8.01 -21.26
N GLY A 131 4.20 -8.91 -20.29
CA GLY A 131 5.16 -9.21 -19.22
C GLY A 131 5.44 -8.03 -18.28
N ILE A 132 4.47 -7.13 -18.13
CA ILE A 132 4.61 -5.88 -17.35
C ILE A 132 3.84 -6.02 -16.04
N PRO A 133 4.46 -5.78 -14.87
CA PRO A 133 3.74 -5.80 -13.60
C PRO A 133 2.51 -4.89 -13.64
N THR A 134 1.36 -5.40 -13.18
CA THR A 134 0.07 -4.70 -13.18
C THR A 134 0.17 -3.32 -12.53
N GLY A 135 0.88 -3.20 -11.41
CA GLY A 135 1.09 -1.93 -10.71
C GLY A 135 1.81 -0.87 -11.56
N THR A 136 2.74 -1.29 -12.42
CA THR A 136 3.41 -0.40 -13.38
C THR A 136 2.39 0.14 -14.39
N LEU A 137 1.57 -0.74 -14.97
CA LEU A 137 0.55 -0.34 -15.96
C LEU A 137 -0.51 0.56 -15.35
N TYR A 138 -1.03 0.26 -14.15
CA TYR A 138 -1.97 1.14 -13.43
C TYR A 138 -1.39 2.56 -13.24
N GLY A 139 -0.14 2.64 -12.78
CA GLY A 139 0.54 3.92 -12.58
C GLY A 139 0.79 4.67 -13.90
N ARG A 140 1.09 3.96 -14.99
CA ARG A 140 1.31 4.55 -16.33
C ARG A 140 -0.01 5.03 -16.94
N CYS A 141 -1.05 4.21 -16.93
CA CYS A 141 -2.38 4.60 -17.41
C CYS A 141 -2.89 5.87 -16.71
N ARG A 142 -2.68 6.01 -15.39
CA ARG A 142 -3.03 7.24 -14.66
C ARG A 142 -2.26 8.47 -15.13
N ARG A 143 -0.96 8.35 -15.46
CA ARG A 143 -0.14 9.49 -15.95
C ARG A 143 -0.46 9.84 -17.40
N GLU A 144 -0.77 8.84 -18.21
CA GLU A 144 -1.14 8.98 -19.63
C GLU A 144 -2.62 9.40 -19.81
N GLY A 145 -3.36 9.62 -18.71
CA GLY A 145 -4.77 10.00 -18.75
C GLY A 145 -5.69 8.92 -19.34
N ILE A 146 -5.24 7.67 -19.37
CA ILE A 146 -6.02 6.54 -19.88
C ILE A 146 -7.06 6.19 -18.83
N GLU A 147 -8.33 6.44 -19.15
CA GLU A 147 -9.44 6.00 -18.31
C GLU A 147 -9.50 4.48 -18.32
N LEU A 148 -8.98 3.90 -17.25
CA LEU A 148 -9.15 2.48 -17.00
C LEU A 148 -10.63 2.22 -16.84
N SER A 149 -11.23 1.46 -17.75
CA SER A 149 -12.62 1.05 -17.64
C SER A 149 -12.79 0.20 -16.39
N LYS A 150 -13.22 0.87 -15.32
CA LYS A 150 -13.59 0.30 -14.02
C LYS A 150 -14.82 -0.60 -14.13
N TYR A 151 -15.40 -0.74 -15.33
CA TYR A 151 -16.82 -1.03 -15.56
C TYR A 151 -17.12 -2.16 -16.54
N GLN A 152 -16.12 -2.84 -17.07
CA GLN A 152 -16.37 -4.04 -17.88
C GLN A 152 -16.59 -5.24 -16.93
N GLY A 153 -17.77 -5.32 -16.31
CA GLY A 153 -18.19 -6.53 -15.57
C GLY A 153 -19.08 -6.35 -14.35
N VAL A 154 -19.64 -5.16 -14.09
CA VAL A 154 -20.60 -5.02 -12.99
C VAL A 154 -22.03 -5.13 -13.52
N PRO A 155 -22.83 -6.10 -13.04
CA PRO A 155 -24.17 -6.38 -13.56
C PRO A 155 -25.22 -5.33 -13.17
N TRP A 156 -24.80 -4.19 -12.61
CA TRP A 156 -25.66 -3.12 -12.15
C TRP A 156 -25.38 -1.85 -12.93
N SER A 157 -26.45 -1.11 -13.24
CA SER A 157 -26.34 0.15 -13.96
C SER A 157 -25.81 1.26 -13.04
N GLU A 158 -25.16 2.27 -13.62
CA GLU A 158 -24.80 3.48 -12.86
C GLU A 158 -26.03 4.26 -12.38
N GLU A 159 -27.18 4.09 -13.06
CA GLU A 159 -28.46 4.67 -12.66
C GLU A 159 -28.96 4.03 -11.36
N ASP A 160 -28.98 2.69 -11.28
CA ASP A 160 -29.35 1.95 -10.06
C ASP A 160 -28.45 2.32 -8.87
N MET A 161 -27.15 2.50 -9.12
CA MET A 161 -26.20 2.92 -8.10
C MET A 161 -26.49 4.35 -7.61
N LYS A 162 -26.90 5.26 -8.50
CA LYS A 162 -27.23 6.64 -8.13
C LYS A 162 -28.53 6.70 -7.34
N ASP A 163 -29.55 5.99 -7.79
CA ASP A 163 -30.85 5.92 -7.14
C ASP A 163 -30.74 5.27 -5.76
N ALA A 164 -29.93 4.20 -5.62
CA ALA A 164 -29.62 3.61 -4.33
C ALA A 164 -28.91 4.57 -3.37
N LEU A 165 -28.00 5.41 -3.86
CA LEU A 165 -27.32 6.41 -3.04
C LEU A 165 -28.27 7.53 -2.61
N GLU A 166 -29.20 7.93 -3.46
CA GLU A 166 -30.22 8.94 -3.17
C GLU A 166 -31.22 8.42 -2.13
N ALA A 167 -31.75 7.21 -2.30
CA ALA A 167 -32.67 6.58 -1.34
C ALA A 167 -32.05 6.44 0.06
N VAL A 168 -30.76 6.06 0.14
CA VAL A 168 -30.02 6.00 1.42
C VAL A 168 -29.75 7.39 2.00
N ARG A 169 -29.50 8.40 1.15
CA ARG A 169 -29.29 9.79 1.59
C ARG A 169 -30.56 10.45 2.10
N LEU A 170 -31.70 10.17 1.47
CA LEU A 170 -33.04 10.63 1.88
C LEU A 170 -33.54 9.88 3.12
N GLY A 171 -32.87 8.79 3.52
CA GLY A 171 -33.26 7.97 4.67
C GLY A 171 -34.46 7.08 4.40
N GLU A 172 -34.81 6.86 3.12
CA GLU A 172 -35.92 6.00 2.72
C GLU A 172 -35.64 4.52 3.03
N MET A 173 -34.37 4.13 2.96
CA MET A 173 -33.93 2.76 3.25
C MET A 173 -32.48 2.73 3.76
N SER A 174 -32.16 1.70 4.55
CA SER A 174 -30.78 1.49 5.01
C SER A 174 -29.87 1.09 3.85
N ILE A 175 -28.56 1.26 4.02
CA ILE A 175 -27.60 0.91 2.97
C ILE A 175 -27.60 -0.58 2.62
N ASN A 176 -27.94 -1.43 3.59
CA ASN A 176 -28.12 -2.87 3.37
C ASN A 176 -29.39 -3.13 2.56
N GLN A 177 -30.49 -2.44 2.88
CA GLN A 177 -31.75 -2.54 2.13
C GLN A 177 -31.60 -2.05 0.69
N ALA A 178 -30.91 -0.92 0.48
CA ALA A 178 -30.64 -0.41 -0.86
C ALA A 178 -29.76 -1.35 -1.68
N ALA A 179 -28.73 -1.96 -1.07
CA ALA A 179 -27.90 -2.94 -1.77
C ALA A 179 -28.72 -4.14 -2.28
N ILE A 180 -29.69 -4.61 -1.48
CA ILE A 180 -30.59 -5.71 -1.88
C ILE A 180 -31.61 -5.24 -2.92
N HIS A 181 -32.25 -4.09 -2.71
CA HIS A 181 -33.31 -3.56 -3.57
C HIS A 181 -32.83 -3.27 -4.99
N PHE A 182 -31.66 -2.65 -5.12
CA PHE A 182 -31.06 -2.28 -6.40
C PHE A 182 -30.10 -3.34 -6.94
N ASN A 183 -30.05 -4.53 -6.31
CA ASN A 183 -29.15 -5.63 -6.67
C ASN A 183 -27.68 -5.19 -6.84
N LEU A 184 -27.22 -4.37 -5.91
CA LEU A 184 -25.87 -3.80 -5.89
C LEU A 184 -24.98 -4.55 -4.90
N PRO A 185 -23.69 -4.75 -5.22
CA PRO A 185 -22.73 -5.21 -4.23
C PRO A 185 -22.64 -4.20 -3.09
N TYR A 186 -22.96 -4.67 -1.88
CA TYR A 186 -22.97 -3.84 -0.67
C TYR A 186 -21.69 -3.02 -0.49
N SER A 187 -20.52 -3.63 -0.70
CA SER A 187 -19.21 -2.97 -0.57
C SER A 187 -19.01 -1.83 -1.57
N SER A 188 -19.54 -1.98 -2.78
CA SER A 188 -19.49 -0.95 -3.83
C SER A 188 -20.38 0.24 -3.47
N LEU A 189 -21.62 -0.03 -3.02
CA LEU A 189 -22.57 0.99 -2.59
C LEU A 189 -22.06 1.74 -1.34
N TYR A 190 -21.61 1.00 -0.32
CA TYR A 190 -21.01 1.55 0.90
C TYR A 190 -19.79 2.41 0.61
N GLY A 191 -18.88 1.93 -0.25
CA GLY A 191 -17.69 2.69 -0.62
C GLY A 191 -18.02 4.00 -1.33
N ARG A 192 -19.07 4.04 -2.16
CA ARG A 192 -19.51 5.29 -2.82
C ARG A 192 -20.25 6.21 -1.88
N PHE A 193 -21.18 5.69 -1.08
CA PHE A 193 -21.90 6.45 -0.06
C PHE A 193 -20.95 7.13 0.94
N LYS A 194 -19.96 6.38 1.44
CA LYS A 194 -18.93 6.91 2.34
C LYS A 194 -18.08 7.99 1.69
N ARG A 195 -17.73 7.87 0.41
CA ARG A 195 -16.94 8.87 -0.34
C ARG A 195 -17.76 10.12 -0.68
N GLY A 196 -19.03 9.96 -1.05
CA GLY A 196 -19.95 11.07 -1.32
C GLY A 196 -20.13 12.00 -0.12
N LYS A 197 -20.08 11.46 1.11
CA LYS A 197 -20.08 12.26 2.34
C LYS A 197 -18.89 13.21 2.50
N TYR A 198 -17.77 12.98 1.80
CA TYR A 198 -16.59 13.86 1.84
C TYR A 198 -16.63 14.98 0.79
N GLU A 199 -17.42 14.86 -0.28
CA GLU A 199 -17.63 15.93 -1.26
C GLU A 199 -18.62 16.99 -0.73
N ASP A 200 -19.62 16.58 0.07
CA ASP A 200 -20.64 17.48 0.65
C ASP A 200 -20.23 18.14 2.00
N GLY A 201 -18.98 17.98 2.44
CA GLY A 201 -18.42 18.76 3.55
C GLY A 201 -19.02 18.52 4.96
N LEU A 202 -19.77 17.45 5.21
CA LEU A 202 -20.39 17.20 6.51
C LEU A 202 -19.46 16.49 7.52
N PRO A 203 -19.39 16.94 8.78
CA PRO A 203 -18.47 16.39 9.77
C PRO A 203 -18.90 14.99 10.25
N HIS A 204 -17.89 14.19 10.58
CA HIS A 204 -17.99 12.81 11.05
C HIS A 204 -18.64 12.75 12.45
N GLN A 205 -19.95 12.60 12.53
CA GLN A 205 -20.59 12.07 13.74
C GLN A 205 -21.05 10.62 13.51
N ASP A 206 -20.32 9.71 14.15
CA ASP A 206 -20.80 8.54 14.88
C ASP A 206 -22.06 7.82 14.38
N PHE A 207 -22.10 7.41 13.12
CA PHE A 207 -23.06 6.39 12.66
C PHE A 207 -22.51 4.96 12.76
N LEU A 208 -21.32 4.78 13.36
CA LEU A 208 -20.62 3.49 13.37
C LEU A 208 -21.07 2.53 14.48
N HIS A 209 -21.96 2.93 15.39
CA HIS A 209 -22.25 2.13 16.59
C HIS A 209 -23.64 1.50 16.68
N GLN A 210 -24.54 1.67 15.70
CA GLN A 210 -25.93 1.24 15.87
C GLN A 210 -26.48 0.17 14.90
N GLU A 211 -25.68 -0.43 14.02
CA GLU A 211 -26.18 -1.54 13.18
C GLU A 211 -25.28 -2.79 13.21
N MET A 212 -24.61 -3.05 14.33
CA MET A 212 -24.06 -4.40 14.65
C MET A 212 -24.93 -5.16 15.67
N THR A 213 -26.17 -4.74 15.90
CA THR A 213 -27.15 -5.60 16.56
C THR A 213 -27.69 -6.60 15.54
N VAL A 214 -27.08 -7.79 15.55
CA VAL A 214 -27.68 -9.03 15.07
C VAL A 214 -29.01 -9.20 15.80
N GLU A 215 -30.11 -8.74 15.21
CA GLU A 215 -31.46 -8.92 15.72
C GLU A 215 -32.30 -9.61 14.66
N HIS A 216 -32.50 -10.91 14.89
CA HIS A 216 -33.70 -11.69 14.57
C HIS A 216 -34.18 -11.73 13.11
N TYR A 217 -33.80 -12.79 12.40
CA TYR A 217 -34.66 -13.34 11.34
C TYR A 217 -35.92 -13.94 12.00
N PRO A 218 -37.14 -13.51 11.64
CA PRO A 218 -38.33 -14.27 12.00
C PRO A 218 -38.34 -15.56 11.17
N ALA A 219 -38.33 -16.70 11.86
CA ALA A 219 -38.49 -18.01 11.26
C ALA A 219 -39.90 -18.13 10.65
N GLU A 220 -39.97 -18.38 9.35
CA GLU A 220 -41.24 -18.71 8.68
C GLU A 220 -41.73 -20.12 9.07
N PRO A 221 -43.07 -20.34 9.09
CA PRO A 221 -43.66 -21.57 9.60
C PRO A 221 -43.53 -22.74 8.60
N GLN A 222 -43.20 -23.90 9.14
CA GLN A 222 -43.10 -25.19 8.46
C GLN A 222 -44.43 -25.60 7.82
N SER A 223 -44.47 -25.70 6.49
CA SER A 223 -45.47 -26.51 5.78
C SER A 223 -44.97 -27.95 5.65
N GLN A 224 -45.72 -28.86 6.29
CA GLN A 224 -45.56 -30.31 6.25
C GLN A 224 -45.72 -30.86 4.81
N GLY A 225 -44.78 -31.70 4.39
CA GLY A 225 -44.89 -32.54 3.19
C GLY A 225 -44.07 -33.81 3.39
N GLN A 226 -44.77 -34.94 3.53
CA GLN A 226 -44.26 -36.26 3.89
C GLN A 226 -43.35 -36.91 2.83
N SER A 227 -42.23 -37.44 3.33
CA SER A 227 -41.52 -38.70 3.01
C SER A 227 -41.80 -39.48 1.72
N LEU A 228 -40.70 -39.89 1.04
CA LEU A 228 -40.25 -41.29 0.81
C LEU A 228 -38.85 -41.22 0.16
N ALA A 229 -37.77 -41.46 0.91
CA ALA A 229 -37.07 -42.74 1.09
C ALA A 229 -36.08 -43.11 -0.04
N GLY A 230 -34.79 -43.21 0.30
CA GLY A 230 -33.83 -44.07 -0.41
C GLY A 230 -32.41 -43.52 -0.54
N GLY A 231 -31.44 -44.16 0.13
CA GLY A 231 -30.07 -44.26 -0.39
C GLY A 231 -28.97 -43.61 0.44
N GLN A 232 -28.41 -44.38 1.38
CA GLN A 232 -27.19 -44.08 2.13
C GLN A 232 -25.94 -44.10 1.22
N GLY A 233 -24.97 -43.24 1.54
CA GLY A 233 -23.64 -43.27 0.92
C GLY A 233 -22.66 -42.34 1.63
N GLN A 234 -22.20 -42.74 2.82
CA GLN A 234 -21.02 -42.15 3.46
C GLN A 234 -19.78 -42.45 2.61
N GLN A 235 -18.97 -41.43 2.29
CA GLN A 235 -17.55 -41.64 1.98
C GLN A 235 -16.70 -40.91 3.01
N GLN A 236 -16.12 -41.75 3.87
CA GLN A 236 -15.08 -41.44 4.83
C GLN A 236 -13.73 -41.39 4.10
N THR A 237 -12.89 -40.45 4.51
CA THR A 237 -11.46 -40.34 4.19
C THR A 237 -10.66 -41.52 4.76
N PRO A 238 -9.63 -42.05 4.06
CA PRO A 238 -8.58 -42.83 4.70
C PRO A 238 -7.27 -42.02 4.97
N PRO A 239 -6.47 -42.42 5.98
CA PRO A 239 -5.32 -41.67 6.53
C PRO A 239 -3.95 -42.10 5.92
N PRO A 240 -2.80 -41.49 6.32
CA PRO A 240 -1.51 -41.70 5.69
C PRO A 240 -0.76 -42.90 6.31
N ASN A 241 0.08 -43.59 5.54
CA ASN A 241 0.94 -44.65 6.07
C ASN A 241 2.42 -44.40 5.75
N GLN A 242 3.23 -44.45 6.82
CA GLN A 242 4.69 -44.43 6.80
C GLN A 242 5.24 -45.86 6.84
N ALA A 243 6.48 -45.97 6.35
CA ALA A 243 7.54 -46.91 6.70
C ALA A 243 7.52 -48.34 6.13
N GLN A 244 8.54 -48.65 5.31
CA GLN A 244 9.60 -49.60 5.73
C GLN A 244 10.88 -49.47 4.88
N GLN A 245 11.98 -49.13 5.58
CA GLN A 245 13.38 -49.49 5.29
C GLN A 245 13.52 -51.03 5.28
N GLN A 246 14.46 -51.73 4.64
CA GLN A 246 15.95 -51.73 4.67
C GLN A 246 16.35 -53.03 3.89
N GLN A 247 17.39 -53.15 3.05
CA GLN A 247 18.80 -53.56 3.34
C GLN A 247 19.43 -54.06 1.99
N LEU A 248 20.59 -53.53 1.51
CA LEU A 248 22.00 -54.04 1.66
C LEU A 248 22.26 -55.37 0.91
N THR A 249 23.10 -55.53 -0.14
CA THR A 249 24.58 -55.37 -0.35
C THR A 249 24.96 -55.89 -1.79
N PRO A 250 26.23 -56.17 -2.20
CA PRO A 250 27.42 -55.33 -2.44
C PRO A 250 27.96 -55.42 -3.92
N GLY A 251 28.94 -54.58 -4.31
CA GLY A 251 29.69 -54.65 -5.61
C GLY A 251 30.95 -55.55 -5.54
N PRO A 252 32.04 -55.35 -6.34
CA PRO A 252 32.28 -54.86 -7.72
C PRO A 252 32.96 -56.01 -8.57
N PRO A 253 33.76 -55.87 -9.69
CA PRO A 253 34.95 -55.02 -9.86
C PRO A 253 35.19 -54.41 -11.27
N SER A 254 36.30 -53.68 -11.34
CA SER A 254 36.98 -52.94 -12.42
C SER A 254 37.61 -53.80 -13.52
N GLU A 255 37.73 -53.26 -14.75
CA GLU A 255 38.82 -53.47 -15.73
C GLU A 255 38.67 -52.39 -16.84
N GLN A 256 39.54 -51.37 -16.90
CA GLN A 256 40.64 -51.22 -17.87
C GLN A 256 40.34 -51.76 -19.28
N TYR A 257 40.22 -50.86 -20.26
CA TYR A 257 41.11 -50.71 -21.43
C TYR A 257 40.87 -49.35 -22.10
#